data_AF-A0A534AFQ2-F1
#
_entry.id   AF-A0A534AFQ2-F1
#
_cell.length_a   1.000
_cell.length_b   1.000
_cell.length_c   1.000
_cell.angle_alpha   90.00
_cell.angle_beta   90.00
_cell.angle_gamma   90.00
#
_symmetry.space_group_name_H-M   'P 1'
#
loop_
_entity.id
_entity.type
_entity.pdbx_description
1 polymer ?
#
loop_
_entity_poly.entity_id
_entity_poly.type
_entity_poly.pdbx_seq_one_letter_code
_entity_poly.pdbx_strand_id
1 'polypeptide(L)' 'MADGHRPRWAHSRAPGLDPWCEHDACGVGFVARASGERSADVTRLALQALARVAHRGAAATDRSGDGAGLLTQIPLSL' A
#
# COMPACT_ATOMS: atom_id res chain seq x y z
N MET A 1 9.50 39.94 15.05
CA MET A 1 9.86 40.20 13.65
C MET A 1 10.78 39.09 13.17
N ALA A 2 10.19 38.05 12.58
CA ALA A 2 10.86 37.02 11.79
C ALA A 2 9.77 36.47 10.88
N ASP A 3 9.69 37.03 9.69
CA ASP A 3 8.58 36.82 8.75
C ASP A 3 8.55 35.38 8.28
N GLY A 4 7.44 34.71 8.61
CA GLY A 4 7.14 33.34 8.24
C GLY A 4 6.90 33.23 6.74
N HIS A 5 7.94 32.84 6.01
CA HIS A 5 7.82 32.49 4.61
C HIS A 5 7.18 31.09 4.50
N ARG A 6 5.84 31.04 4.53
CA ARG A 6 5.09 29.82 4.23
C ARG A 6 5.19 29.55 2.72
N PRO A 7 5.62 28.35 2.30
CA PRO A 7 5.82 28.06 0.88
C PRO A 7 4.48 28.01 0.12
N ARG A 8 4.50 28.53 -1.11
CA ARG A 8 3.32 28.77 -1.96
C ARG A 8 2.60 27.49 -2.45
N TRP A 9 3.10 26.31 -2.11
CA TRP A 9 2.43 25.04 -2.40
C TRP A 9 1.34 24.66 -1.38
N ALA A 10 1.18 25.46 -0.31
CA ALA A 10 0.04 25.38 0.59
C ALA A 10 -1.25 25.86 -0.12
N HIS A 11 -1.62 25.17 -1.19
CA HIS A 11 -2.83 25.42 -1.96
C HIS A 11 -4.05 25.08 -1.11
N SER A 12 -5.06 25.94 -1.24
CA SER A 12 -6.40 25.92 -0.67
C SER A 12 -6.82 24.56 -0.11
N ARG A 13 -6.76 24.42 1.22
CA ARG A 13 -7.43 23.32 1.92
C ARG A 13 -8.91 23.35 1.53
N ALA A 14 -9.43 22.25 0.98
CA ALA A 14 -10.86 22.12 0.78
C ALA A 14 -11.55 22.33 2.16
N PRO A 15 -12.56 23.20 2.26
CA PRO A 15 -13.29 23.38 3.51
C PRO A 15 -13.87 22.03 3.95
N GLY A 16 -13.44 21.52 5.10
CA GLY A 16 -13.96 20.29 5.70
C GLY A 16 -13.04 19.06 5.69
N LEU A 17 -11.84 19.13 5.09
CA LEU A 17 -10.84 18.06 5.24
C LEU A 17 -9.86 18.43 6.36
N ASP A 18 -9.95 17.72 7.48
CA ASP A 18 -8.91 17.73 8.52
C ASP A 18 -7.75 16.83 8.06
N PRO A 19 -6.54 17.39 7.80
CA PRO A 19 -5.37 16.60 7.39
C PRO A 19 -4.95 15.54 8.40
N TRP A 20 -5.37 15.69 9.66
CA TRP A 20 -5.08 14.71 10.72
C TRP A 20 -6.12 13.58 10.78
N CYS A 21 -7.21 13.67 10.01
CA CYS A 21 -8.22 12.63 9.86
C CYS A 21 -8.11 11.85 8.54
N GLU A 22 -7.31 12.34 7.58
CA GLU A 22 -7.02 11.61 6.35
C GLU A 22 -6.10 10.43 6.67
N HIS A 23 -6.60 9.22 6.47
CA HIS A 23 -5.84 7.99 6.68
C HIS A 23 -5.57 7.34 5.34
N ASP A 24 -4.29 7.11 5.03
CA ASP A 24 -3.91 6.27 3.91
C ASP A 24 -4.49 4.86 4.09
N ALA A 25 -5.30 4.44 3.13
CA ALA A 25 -6.06 3.19 3.16
C ALA A 25 -5.30 2.04 2.46
N CYS A 26 -4.05 2.21 2.05
CA CYS A 26 -3.29 1.16 1.35
C CYS A 26 -2.38 0.37 2.29
N GLY A 27 -2.13 -0.91 1.96
CA GLY A 27 -1.16 -1.75 2.64
C GLY A 27 -0.02 -2.15 1.71
N VAL A 28 1.22 -2.05 2.18
CA VAL A 28 2.42 -2.49 1.46
C VAL A 28 3.31 -3.34 2.36
N GLY A 29 4.06 -4.27 1.77
CA GLY A 29 4.97 -5.15 2.52
C GLY A 29 5.83 -5.99 1.60
N PHE A 30 6.76 -6.75 2.18
CA PHE A 30 7.60 -7.69 1.46
C PHE A 30 7.81 -8.97 2.27
N VAL A 31 8.10 -10.06 1.56
CA VAL A 31 8.53 -11.33 2.15
C VAL A 31 9.79 -11.75 1.42
N ALA A 32 10.82 -12.14 2.17
CA ALA A 32 12.08 -12.60 1.63
C ALA A 32 12.58 -13.80 2.42
N ARG A 33 13.30 -14.69 1.73
CA ARG A 33 14.01 -15.78 2.39
C ARG A 33 15.44 -15.32 2.65
N ALA A 34 15.85 -15.28 3.92
CA ALA A 34 17.15 -14.74 4.31
C ALA A 34 18.33 -15.50 3.71
N SER A 35 18.20 -16.80 3.41
CA SER A 35 19.26 -17.57 2.75
C SER A 35 19.36 -17.35 1.24
N GLY A 36 18.40 -16.64 0.63
CA GLY A 36 18.41 -16.30 -0.79
C GLY A 36 17.99 -17.40 -1.76
N GLU A 37 17.80 -18.65 -1.34
CA GLU A 37 17.32 -19.68 -2.27
C GLU A 37 15.84 -19.44 -2.66
N ARG A 38 15.50 -19.80 -3.89
CA ARG A 38 14.14 -19.62 -4.43
C ARG A 38 13.20 -20.66 -3.86
N SER A 39 12.00 -20.24 -3.44
CA SER A 39 10.90 -21.14 -3.07
C SER A 39 9.56 -20.48 -3.38
N ALA A 40 8.59 -21.28 -3.86
CA ALA A 40 7.21 -20.86 -4.03
C ALA A 40 6.53 -20.50 -2.70
N ASP A 41 7.09 -20.90 -1.56
CA ASP A 41 6.56 -20.56 -0.23
C ASP A 41 6.62 -19.07 0.05
N VAL A 42 7.63 -18.36 -0.48
CA VAL A 42 7.69 -16.89 -0.38
C VAL A 42 6.47 -16.26 -1.04
N THR A 43 6.08 -16.76 -2.22
CA THR A 43 4.87 -16.30 -2.93
C THR A 43 3.60 -16.62 -2.15
N ARG A 44 3.48 -17.83 -1.58
CA ARG A 44 2.33 -18.23 -0.75
C ARG A 44 2.17 -17.33 0.48
N LEU A 45 3.28 -17.07 1.18
CA LEU A 45 3.30 -16.18 2.34
C LEU A 45 2.94 -14.75 1.95
N ALA A 46 3.44 -14.27 0.81
CA ALA A 46 3.11 -12.93 0.33
C ALA A 46 1.63 -12.78 -0.05
N LEU A 47 1.03 -13.80 -0.69
CA LEU A 47 -0.42 -13.84 -0.96
C LEU A 47 -1.24 -13.85 0.33
N GLN A 48 -0.82 -14.63 1.34
CA GLN A 48 -1.47 -14.64 2.64
C GLN A 48 -1.37 -13.26 3.32
N ALA A 49 -0.22 -12.60 3.28
CA ALA A 49 -0.04 -11.26 3.83
C ALA A 49 -0.92 -10.22 3.10
N LEU A 50 -0.97 -10.29 1.76
CA LEU A 50 -1.81 -9.42 0.93
C LEU A 50 -3.30 -9.56 1.28
N ALA A 51 -3.79 -10.78 1.48
CA ALA A 51 -5.16 -11.01 1.93
C ALA A 51 -5.45 -10.42 3.33
N ARG A 52 -4.45 -10.34 4.21
CA ARG A 52 -4.61 -9.82 5.58
C ARG A 52 -4.74 -8.30 5.62
N VAL A 53 -4.25 -7.59 4.61
CA VAL A 53 -4.39 -6.12 4.49
C VAL A 53 -5.63 -5.69 3.71
N ALA A 54 -6.48 -6.63 3.26
CA ALA A 54 -7.70 -6.34 2.50
C ALA A 54 -8.67 -5.37 3.22
N HIS A 55 -8.69 -5.37 4.56
CA HIS A 55 -9.49 -4.46 5.36
C HIS A 55 -9.10 -2.98 5.22
N ARG A 56 -7.95 -2.70 4.60
CA ARG A 56 -7.51 -1.33 4.33
C ARG A 56 -7.99 -0.84 2.96
N GLY A 57 -8.10 -1.71 1.96
CA GLY A 57 -8.51 -1.32 0.61
C GLY A 57 -10.00 -0.99 0.50
N ALA A 58 -10.37 -0.24 -0.54
CA ALA A 58 -11.78 -0.05 -0.89
C ALA A 58 -12.36 -1.34 -1.48
N ALA A 59 -13.62 -1.61 -1.15
CA ALA A 59 -14.39 -2.73 -1.67
C ALA A 59 -15.75 -2.25 -2.16
N ALA A 60 -16.17 -2.75 -3.32
CA ALA A 60 -17.49 -2.50 -3.86
C ALA A 60 -18.48 -3.60 -3.45
N THR A 61 -19.77 -3.34 -3.62
CA THR A 61 -20.85 -4.28 -3.24
C THR A 61 -20.86 -5.56 -4.06
N ASP A 62 -20.23 -5.56 -5.23
CA ASP A 62 -20.08 -6.70 -6.13
C ASP A 62 -18.83 -7.55 -5.84
N ARG A 63 -18.14 -7.28 -4.72
CA ARG A 63 -16.89 -7.92 -4.28
C ARG A 63 -15.65 -7.56 -5.11
N SER A 64 -15.73 -6.58 -6.01
CA SER A 64 -14.53 -5.98 -6.60
C SER A 64 -13.82 -5.07 -5.59
N GLY A 65 -12.55 -4.78 -5.86
CA GLY A 65 -11.75 -3.82 -5.10
C GLY A 65 -10.82 -3.06 -6.04
N ASP A 66 -10.27 -1.94 -5.56
CA ASP A 66 -9.50 -1.01 -6.40
C ASP A 66 -8.24 -1.64 -7.02
N GLY A 67 -7.61 -2.56 -6.29
CA GLY A 67 -6.45 -3.30 -6.80
C GLY A 67 -5.64 -4.01 -5.71
N ALA A 68 -4.96 -5.07 -6.12
CA ALA A 68 -3.97 -5.78 -5.33
C ALA A 68 -2.88 -6.31 -6.28
N GLY A 69 -1.63 -6.38 -5.82
CA GLY A 69 -0.52 -6.76 -6.67
C GLY A 69 0.64 -7.39 -5.91
N LEU A 70 1.44 -8.16 -6.63
CA LEU A 70 2.65 -8.80 -6.13
C LEU A 70 3.78 -8.61 -7.16
N LEU A 71 4.92 -8.09 -6.71
CA LEU A 71 6.15 -8.07 -7.50
C LEU A 71 7.00 -9.27 -7.11
N THR A 72 7.37 -10.11 -8.08
CA THR A 72 8.24 -11.27 -7.87
C THR A 72 9.41 -11.27 -8.85
N GLN A 73 10.38 -12.15 -8.61
CA GLN A 73 11.30 -12.54 -9.66
C GLN A 73 10.54 -13.32 -10.75
N ILE A 74 11.06 -13.29 -11.99
CA ILE A 74 10.50 -14.07 -13.09
C ILE A 74 10.64 -15.56 -12.76
N PRO A 75 9.55 -16.35 -12.74
CA PRO A 75 9.63 -17.79 -12.57
C PRO A 75 10.28 -18.42 -13.80
N LEU A 76 11.38 -19.15 -13.62
CA LEU A 76 12.13 -19.79 -14.71
C LEU A 76 11.63 -21.20 -15.06
N SER A 77 10.70 -21.73 -14.26
CA SER A 77 10.09 -23.06 -14.42
C SER A 77 8.66 -23.02 -13.87
N LEU A 78 7.72 -23.65 -14.59
CA LEU A 78 6.31 -23.80 -14.23
C LEU A 78 6.03 -25.19 -13.65
#